data_AF-A0A8K0EWB1-F1
#
_entry.id   AF-A0A8K0EWB1-F1
#
_cell.length_a   1.000
_cell.length_b   1.000
_cell.length_c   1.000
_cell.angle_alpha   90.00
_cell.angle_beta   90.00
_cell.angle_gamma   90.00
#
_symmetry.space_group_name_H-M   'P 1'
#
loop_
_entity.id
_entity.type
_entity.pdbx_description
1 polymer ?
#
loop_
_entity_poly.entity_id
_entity_poly.type
_entity_poly.pdbx_seq_one_letter_code
_entity_poly.pdbx_strand_id
1 'polypeptide(L)'
;MSTCGTNQIILTLADPWRVIERRCSTSHETCSPCRYLSKLLYPYTPGISTMKVLLLLFTITLASGVTRFDGEQVLRVIPQDELQLQELAKLEMTDFRLDFWKSASGLFRPVDVRVPKNLLTYVKKLLDSTGMNHTVMIDDLQQLINNQTSTSITNEFDFDKYNSYEEINAQLKEFADKYQSLTTLIKIGASHESRDIYAIRVGNSGTDKPAIFLEGQIHSREWIVSATLLYNIKFLLEGYGTEDRITKLMDEVDFYFLPVTNVDGYVYTWTTNRLWRKTRSGPIDGCYGVDPNRNWDDHFGDPGASDNPCSDTYHGPSAFSEVETKSLSNWVLENGKNIKAYLAVHSYSEMWMSPYGWTSDLPPDYEDQD
;
A
#
# COMPACT_ATOMS: atom_id res chain seq x y z
N MET A 1 -12.61 -37.75 35.70
CA MET A 1 -11.30 -37.31 35.15
C MET A 1 -11.61 -36.53 33.89
N SER A 2 -11.57 -35.22 34.03
CA SER A 2 -12.02 -34.20 33.08
C SER A 2 -10.86 -33.79 32.17
N THR A 3 -10.99 -33.98 30.87
CA THR A 3 -10.13 -33.36 29.86
C THR A 3 -10.79 -32.06 29.42
N CYS A 4 -10.09 -30.95 29.69
CA CYS A 4 -10.50 -29.59 29.37
C CYS A 4 -10.37 -29.37 27.86
N GLY A 5 -11.42 -28.82 27.24
CA GLY A 5 -11.50 -28.53 25.81
C GLY A 5 -10.68 -27.31 25.41
N THR A 6 -10.11 -27.38 24.21
CA THR A 6 -9.48 -26.27 23.52
C THR A 6 -10.57 -25.35 22.98
N ASN A 7 -10.69 -24.15 23.55
CA ASN A 7 -11.56 -23.11 23.00
C ASN A 7 -10.89 -22.52 21.75
N GLN A 8 -11.39 -22.90 20.57
CA GLN A 8 -11.17 -22.15 19.34
C GLN A 8 -11.91 -20.81 19.44
N ILE A 9 -11.16 -19.72 19.34
CA ILE A 9 -11.70 -18.37 19.30
C ILE A 9 -11.99 -18.05 17.84
N ILE A 10 -13.26 -18.20 17.45
CA ILE A 10 -13.78 -17.72 16.17
C ILE A 10 -14.19 -16.26 16.40
N LEU A 11 -13.44 -15.31 15.84
CA LEU A 11 -13.89 -13.92 15.73
C LEU A 11 -14.78 -13.80 14.49
N THR A 12 -16.09 -13.94 14.68
CA THR A 12 -17.09 -13.58 13.67
C THR A 12 -17.24 -12.05 13.62
N LEU A 13 -16.89 -11.43 12.49
CA LEU A 13 -17.28 -10.06 12.19
C LEU A 13 -18.70 -10.06 11.61
N ALA A 14 -19.63 -9.46 12.36
CA ALA A 14 -21.01 -9.28 11.97
C ALA A 14 -21.18 -8.04 11.08
N ASP A 15 -21.88 -8.24 9.98
CA ASP A 15 -22.38 -7.27 9.01
C ASP A 15 -23.41 -6.32 9.66
N PRO A 16 -23.36 -5.00 9.38
CA PRO A 16 -24.63 -4.31 9.11
C PRO A 16 -24.53 -3.21 8.06
N TRP A 17 -24.81 -3.55 6.80
CA TRP A 17 -25.43 -2.62 5.85
C TRP A 17 -26.85 -2.23 6.30
N ARG A 18 -27.06 -0.98 6.72
CA ARG A 18 -28.39 -0.33 6.71
C ARG A 18 -28.30 1.08 6.13
N VAL A 19 -28.69 1.18 4.87
CA VAL A 19 -28.92 2.43 4.13
C VAL A 19 -30.14 3.14 4.73
N ILE A 20 -29.97 4.39 5.17
CA ILE A 20 -31.07 5.32 5.44
C ILE A 20 -31.18 6.25 4.22
N GLU A 21 -32.24 6.07 3.43
CA GLU A 21 -32.64 7.03 2.40
C GLU A 21 -33.07 8.36 3.03
N ARG A 22 -32.55 9.48 2.52
CA ARG A 22 -33.21 10.79 2.63
C ARG A 22 -33.44 11.37 1.25
N ARG A 23 -34.72 11.43 0.87
CA ARG A 23 -35.26 12.32 -0.15
C ARG A 23 -35.18 13.77 0.33
N CYS A 24 -34.79 14.68 -0.56
CA CYS A 24 -35.31 16.04 -0.57
C CYS A 24 -35.46 16.53 -2.02
N SER A 25 -36.58 17.19 -2.27
CA SER A 25 -37.16 17.59 -3.53
C SER A 25 -36.83 19.04 -3.91
N THR A 26 -36.68 19.29 -5.23
CA THR A 26 -37.12 20.45 -6.04
C THR A 26 -37.09 21.86 -5.45
N SER A 27 -36.45 22.83 -6.14
CA SER A 27 -37.03 23.64 -7.23
C SER A 27 -36.24 24.93 -7.51
N HIS A 28 -36.01 25.23 -8.81
CA HIS A 28 -35.90 26.54 -9.50
C HIS A 28 -34.83 27.57 -9.03
N GLU A 29 -34.14 28.36 -9.87
CA GLU A 29 -34.47 28.94 -11.17
C GLU A 29 -33.20 29.53 -11.85
N THR A 30 -33.28 29.74 -13.16
CA THR A 30 -32.26 30.17 -14.13
C THR A 30 -31.94 31.68 -14.12
N CYS A 31 -30.74 32.09 -14.58
CA CYS A 31 -30.58 33.20 -15.55
C CYS A 31 -29.14 33.42 -16.07
N SER A 32 -29.02 33.60 -17.39
CA SER A 32 -27.94 34.27 -18.14
C SER A 32 -28.65 35.27 -19.09
N PRO A 33 -28.06 36.41 -19.53
CA PRO A 33 -27.23 36.36 -20.75
C PRO A 33 -26.21 37.52 -20.98
N CYS A 34 -25.46 37.35 -22.08
CA CYS A 34 -24.45 38.19 -22.77
C CYS A 34 -24.74 39.69 -23.04
N ARG A 35 -23.65 40.48 -23.15
CA ARG A 35 -23.16 41.25 -24.35
C ARG A 35 -22.45 42.57 -23.97
N TYR A 36 -21.27 42.86 -24.55
CA TYR A 36 -21.03 43.91 -25.59
C TYR A 36 -19.54 44.26 -25.78
N LEU A 37 -19.13 44.34 -27.04
CA LEU A 37 -17.91 44.94 -27.59
C LEU A 37 -18.00 46.49 -27.60
N SER A 38 -16.86 47.21 -27.57
CA SER A 38 -16.38 48.04 -28.70
C SER A 38 -15.26 49.05 -28.37
N LYS A 39 -14.38 49.28 -29.39
CA LYS A 39 -13.71 50.55 -29.82
C LYS A 39 -12.50 51.07 -28.99
N LEU A 40 -11.38 51.61 -29.50
CA LEU A 40 -10.90 52.24 -30.77
C LEU A 40 -9.35 52.02 -30.91
N LEU A 41 -8.75 51.64 -32.06
CA LEU A 41 -8.20 52.40 -33.23
C LEU A 41 -6.93 53.31 -33.05
N TYR A 42 -5.75 52.78 -33.50
CA TYR A 42 -4.59 53.32 -34.29
C TYR A 42 -3.73 54.55 -33.84
N PRO A 43 -2.49 54.81 -34.39
CA PRO A 43 -1.73 54.15 -35.49
C PRO A 43 -0.19 53.86 -35.33
N TYR A 44 0.32 52.98 -36.23
CA TYR A 44 1.60 52.96 -37.02
C TYR A 44 2.70 54.04 -36.76
N THR A 45 4.04 53.84 -36.81
CA THR A 45 5.00 53.13 -37.73
C THR A 45 6.42 52.97 -37.04
N PRO A 46 7.60 52.68 -37.69
CA PRO A 46 8.50 51.56 -37.30
C PRO A 46 9.96 51.95 -36.90
N GLY A 47 10.78 50.99 -36.44
CA GLY A 47 12.24 51.04 -36.65
C GLY A 47 13.18 50.64 -35.49
N ILE A 48 13.79 49.46 -35.64
CA ILE A 48 15.21 49.11 -35.43
C ILE A 48 15.84 49.18 -34.01
N SER A 49 16.21 47.98 -33.54
CA SER A 49 17.41 47.58 -32.80
C SER A 49 17.69 48.18 -31.41
N THR A 50 17.33 47.42 -30.37
CA THR A 50 18.25 47.11 -29.27
C THR A 50 17.94 45.70 -28.77
N MET A 51 18.96 44.82 -28.74
CA MET A 51 18.90 43.52 -28.08
C MET A 51 18.55 43.72 -26.61
N LYS A 52 17.29 43.50 -26.24
CA LYS A 52 16.90 43.24 -24.85
C LYS A 52 16.79 41.74 -24.68
N VAL A 53 17.71 41.22 -23.88
CA VAL A 53 17.71 39.85 -23.34
C VAL A 53 16.37 39.60 -22.66
N LEU A 54 15.50 38.82 -23.30
CA LEU A 54 14.39 38.16 -22.61
C LEU A 54 14.86 36.75 -22.26
N LEU A 55 15.38 36.61 -21.03
CA LEU A 55 15.44 35.32 -20.37
C LEU A 55 14.00 34.90 -20.08
N LEU A 56 13.38 34.20 -21.03
CA LEU A 56 12.20 33.38 -20.77
C LEU A 56 12.67 32.22 -19.88
N LEU A 57 12.62 32.46 -18.57
CA LEU A 57 12.52 31.38 -17.59
C LEU A 57 11.21 30.65 -17.91
N PHE A 58 11.28 29.65 -18.79
CA PHE A 58 10.31 28.58 -18.78
C PHE A 58 10.55 27.81 -17.49
N THR A 59 9.88 28.24 -16.42
CA THR A 59 9.52 27.31 -15.37
C THR A 59 8.59 26.30 -16.03
N ILE A 60 9.15 25.20 -16.50
CA ILE A 60 8.37 24.00 -16.76
C ILE A 60 7.97 23.51 -15.37
N THR A 61 6.88 24.04 -14.83
CA THR A 61 6.12 23.32 -13.84
C THR A 61 5.55 22.11 -14.57
N LEU A 62 6.30 21.01 -14.55
CA LEU A 62 5.71 19.68 -14.71
C LEU A 62 4.76 19.53 -13.52
N ALA A 63 3.56 20.07 -13.65
CA ALA A 63 2.45 19.68 -12.81
C ALA A 63 2.22 18.20 -13.14
N SER A 64 2.90 17.32 -12.41
CA SER A 64 2.59 15.90 -12.42
C SER A 64 1.23 15.80 -11.78
N GLY A 65 0.18 15.78 -12.61
CA GLY A 65 -1.19 15.65 -12.15
C GLY A 65 -1.36 14.34 -11.39
N VAL A 66 -2.33 14.33 -10.46
CA VAL A 66 -2.77 13.09 -9.80
C VAL A 66 -3.15 12.07 -10.89
N THR A 67 -2.58 10.87 -10.81
CA THR A 67 -2.86 9.77 -11.74
C THR A 67 -4.33 9.40 -11.63
N ARG A 68 -5.01 9.32 -12.77
CA ARG A 68 -6.41 8.92 -12.86
C ARG A 68 -6.57 7.58 -13.56
N PHE A 69 -7.60 6.85 -13.17
CA PHE A 69 -7.90 5.49 -13.61
C PHE A 69 -9.31 5.39 -14.23
N ASP A 70 -9.78 6.49 -14.86
CA ASP A 70 -11.17 6.61 -15.33
C ASP A 70 -11.51 5.52 -16.37
N GLY A 71 -12.47 4.66 -16.03
CA GLY A 71 -12.91 3.56 -16.88
C GLY A 71 -11.86 2.47 -17.10
N GLU A 72 -10.84 2.39 -16.23
CA GLU A 72 -10.01 1.20 -16.13
C GLU A 72 -10.74 0.11 -15.34
N GLN A 73 -10.50 -1.15 -15.73
CA GLN A 73 -11.15 -2.30 -15.10
C GLN A 73 -10.12 -3.22 -14.44
N VAL A 74 -10.55 -3.92 -13.40
CA VAL A 74 -9.82 -5.08 -12.86
C VAL A 74 -10.54 -6.35 -13.31
N LEU A 75 -9.81 -7.19 -14.04
CA LEU A 75 -10.29 -8.46 -14.54
C LEU A 75 -9.74 -9.59 -13.67
N ARG A 76 -10.60 -10.58 -13.37
CA ARG A 76 -10.19 -11.87 -12.82
C ARG A 76 -10.21 -12.93 -13.90
N VAL A 77 -9.10 -13.65 -14.02
CA VAL A 77 -8.91 -14.77 -14.95
C VAL A 77 -8.52 -16.01 -14.15
N ILE A 78 -9.04 -17.18 -14.52
CA ILE A 78 -8.72 -18.45 -13.85
C ILE A 78 -8.18 -19.43 -14.90
N PRO A 79 -6.86 -19.66 -14.99
CA PRO A 79 -6.29 -20.59 -15.96
C PRO A 79 -6.73 -22.02 -15.64
N GLN A 80 -7.16 -22.75 -16.67
CA GLN A 80 -7.65 -24.13 -16.59
C GLN A 80 -6.60 -25.16 -17.03
N ASP A 81 -5.58 -24.73 -17.76
CA ASP A 81 -4.51 -25.58 -18.27
C ASP A 81 -3.16 -24.84 -18.31
N GLU A 82 -2.10 -25.59 -18.57
CA GLU A 82 -0.72 -25.12 -18.56
C GLU A 82 -0.45 -24.05 -19.64
N LEU A 83 -1.15 -24.14 -20.78
CA LEU A 83 -0.99 -23.17 -21.86
C LEU A 83 -1.57 -21.82 -21.43
N GLN A 84 -2.76 -21.80 -20.83
CA GLN A 84 -3.37 -20.60 -20.29
C GLN A 84 -2.51 -19.97 -19.18
N LEU A 85 -1.97 -20.79 -18.29
CA LEU A 85 -1.07 -20.33 -17.22
C LEU A 85 0.18 -19.66 -17.81
N GLN A 86 0.81 -20.29 -18.81
CA GLN A 86 1.97 -19.73 -19.50
C GLN A 86 1.64 -18.45 -20.27
N GLU A 87 0.47 -18.35 -20.91
CA GLU A 87 0.05 -17.13 -21.60
C GLU A 87 -0.19 -15.97 -20.63
N LEU A 88 -0.76 -16.21 -19.45
CA LEU A 88 -0.88 -15.19 -18.39
C LEU A 88 0.49 -14.75 -17.87
N ALA A 89 1.39 -15.70 -17.61
CA ALA A 89 2.76 -15.38 -17.19
C ALA A 89 3.51 -14.57 -18.26
N LYS A 90 3.33 -14.88 -19.55
CA LYS A 90 3.87 -14.07 -20.66
C LYS A 90 3.27 -12.67 -20.66
N LEU A 91 1.96 -12.54 -20.49
CA LEU A 91 1.28 -11.25 -20.46
C LEU A 91 1.82 -10.34 -19.35
N GLU A 92 2.15 -10.89 -18.18
CA GLU A 92 2.82 -10.18 -17.08
C GLU A 92 4.21 -9.66 -17.46
N MET A 93 4.92 -10.37 -18.34
CA MET A 93 6.23 -9.97 -18.86
C MET A 93 6.17 -9.06 -20.10
N THR A 94 4.98 -8.77 -20.66
CA THR A 94 4.87 -7.93 -21.87
C THR A 94 5.05 -6.43 -21.59
N ASP A 95 5.50 -5.70 -22.62
CA ASP A 95 5.63 -4.23 -22.60
C ASP A 95 4.30 -3.47 -22.46
N PHE A 96 3.15 -4.16 -22.41
CA PHE A 96 1.86 -3.53 -22.17
C PHE A 96 1.75 -2.91 -20.77
N ARG A 97 2.67 -3.26 -19.84
CA ARG A 97 2.71 -2.75 -18.46
C ARG A 97 1.36 -2.86 -17.76
N LEU A 98 0.73 -4.03 -17.91
CA LEU A 98 -0.45 -4.35 -17.13
C LEU A 98 -0.04 -4.48 -15.65
N ASP A 99 -0.91 -4.04 -14.76
CA ASP A 99 -0.66 -4.06 -13.32
C ASP A 99 -1.35 -5.29 -12.73
N PHE A 100 -0.54 -6.32 -12.46
CA PHE A 100 -0.99 -7.56 -11.85
C PHE A 100 -1.12 -7.35 -10.34
N TRP A 101 -2.36 -7.43 -9.87
CA TRP A 101 -2.67 -7.36 -8.44
C TRP A 101 -2.49 -8.73 -7.77
N LYS A 102 -2.73 -9.80 -8.53
CA LYS A 102 -2.45 -11.18 -8.14
C LYS A 102 -1.87 -11.93 -9.35
N SER A 103 -0.60 -12.30 -9.26
CA SER A 103 0.14 -12.96 -10.34
C SER A 103 -0.32 -14.41 -10.57
N ALA A 104 0.02 -14.94 -11.73
CA ALA A 104 -0.22 -16.32 -12.10
C ALA A 104 0.64 -17.28 -11.26
N SER A 105 0.01 -18.00 -10.33
CA SER A 105 0.70 -18.86 -9.34
C SER A 105 0.41 -20.36 -9.48
N GLY A 106 -0.47 -20.74 -10.42
CA GLY A 106 -0.80 -22.13 -10.67
C GLY A 106 -2.18 -22.29 -11.31
N LEU A 107 -2.47 -23.52 -11.73
CA LEU A 107 -3.77 -23.88 -12.31
C LEU A 107 -4.90 -23.65 -11.30
N PHE A 108 -6.05 -23.21 -11.81
CA PHE A 108 -7.28 -22.96 -11.04
C PHE A 108 -7.15 -21.89 -9.95
N ARG A 109 -6.03 -21.16 -9.88
CA ARG A 109 -5.84 -20.03 -8.97
C ARG A 109 -6.20 -18.72 -9.68
N PRO A 110 -6.94 -17.81 -9.03
CA PRO A 110 -7.34 -16.55 -9.65
C PRO A 110 -6.13 -15.65 -9.89
N VAL A 111 -6.12 -15.03 -11.07
CA VAL A 111 -5.20 -13.98 -11.50
C VAL A 111 -6.01 -12.70 -11.65
N ASP A 112 -5.61 -11.65 -10.94
CA ASP A 112 -6.32 -10.37 -10.92
C ASP A 112 -5.43 -9.30 -11.55
N VAL A 113 -5.91 -8.69 -12.64
CA VAL A 113 -5.13 -7.76 -13.46
C VAL A 113 -5.90 -6.47 -13.72
N ARG A 114 -5.30 -5.33 -13.37
CA ARG A 114 -5.78 -4.00 -13.79
C ARG A 114 -5.42 -3.78 -15.24
N VAL A 115 -6.41 -3.43 -16.04
CA VAL A 115 -6.26 -3.19 -17.47
C VAL A 115 -6.63 -1.73 -17.79
N PRO A 116 -5.67 -0.94 -18.32
CA PRO A 116 -5.93 0.41 -18.78
C PRO A 116 -7.05 0.48 -19.83
N LYS A 117 -7.87 1.53 -19.80
CA LYS A 117 -9.04 1.69 -20.67
C LYS A 117 -8.74 1.50 -22.16
N ASN A 118 -7.59 2.01 -22.62
CA ASN A 118 -7.14 1.90 -24.01
C ASN A 118 -6.74 0.47 -24.42
N LEU A 119 -6.45 -0.41 -23.46
CA LEU A 119 -6.06 -1.81 -23.69
C LEU A 119 -7.21 -2.80 -23.43
N LEU A 120 -8.31 -2.40 -22.80
CA LEU A 120 -9.41 -3.29 -22.42
C LEU A 120 -9.92 -4.17 -23.56
N THR A 121 -10.22 -3.57 -24.72
CA THR A 121 -10.73 -4.31 -25.88
C THR A 121 -9.71 -5.33 -26.38
N TYR A 122 -8.43 -4.98 -26.37
CA TYR A 122 -7.37 -5.87 -26.83
C TYR A 122 -7.18 -7.04 -25.86
N VAL A 123 -7.04 -6.75 -24.56
CA VAL A 123 -6.84 -7.78 -23.53
C VAL A 123 -8.03 -8.73 -23.46
N LYS A 124 -9.27 -8.23 -23.45
CA LYS A 124 -10.46 -9.11 -23.45
C LYS A 124 -10.50 -10.03 -24.66
N LYS A 125 -10.21 -9.51 -25.87
CA LYS A 125 -10.13 -10.33 -27.09
C LYS A 125 -9.02 -11.38 -27.02
N LEU A 126 -7.86 -11.04 -26.44
CA LEU A 126 -6.77 -11.99 -26.23
C LEU A 126 -7.22 -13.13 -25.32
N LEU A 127 -7.83 -12.81 -24.17
CA LEU A 127 -8.39 -13.78 -23.22
C LEU A 127 -9.46 -14.66 -23.90
N ASP A 128 -10.39 -14.07 -24.65
CA ASP A 128 -11.43 -14.82 -25.37
C ASP A 128 -10.84 -15.77 -26.43
N SER A 129 -9.85 -15.29 -27.21
CA SER A 129 -9.22 -16.07 -28.29
C SER A 129 -8.38 -17.25 -27.79
N THR A 130 -7.93 -17.19 -26.53
CA THR A 130 -7.16 -18.25 -25.85
C THR A 130 -8.06 -19.15 -24.99
N GLY A 131 -9.37 -18.94 -25.02
CA GLY A 131 -10.34 -19.73 -24.25
C GLY A 131 -10.28 -19.46 -22.74
N MET A 132 -9.70 -18.33 -22.32
CA MET A 132 -9.61 -17.94 -20.92
C MET A 132 -10.87 -17.20 -20.47
N ASN A 133 -11.70 -17.86 -19.67
CA ASN A 133 -12.83 -17.23 -19.02
C ASN A 133 -12.35 -16.12 -18.08
N HIS A 134 -12.99 -14.94 -18.18
CA HIS A 134 -12.66 -13.78 -17.37
C HIS A 134 -13.91 -13.08 -16.86
N THR A 135 -13.81 -12.45 -15.69
CA THR A 135 -14.88 -11.66 -15.07
C THR A 135 -14.39 -10.26 -14.75
N VAL A 136 -15.24 -9.24 -14.94
CA VAL A 136 -14.94 -7.88 -14.48
C VAL A 136 -15.23 -7.80 -12.99
N MET A 137 -14.18 -7.67 -12.16
CA MET A 137 -14.31 -7.50 -10.71
C MET A 137 -14.62 -6.05 -10.34
N ILE A 138 -13.95 -5.12 -11.01
CA ILE A 138 -14.11 -3.67 -10.81
C ILE A 138 -14.34 -3.05 -12.18
N ASP A 139 -15.49 -2.43 -12.36
CA ASP A 139 -15.92 -1.86 -13.64
C ASP A 139 -15.38 -0.44 -13.90
N ASP A 140 -15.24 0.37 -12.84
CA ASP A 140 -14.58 1.66 -12.89
C ASP A 140 -13.72 1.85 -11.63
N LEU A 141 -12.40 1.68 -11.82
CA LEU A 141 -11.44 1.80 -10.73
C LEU A 141 -11.37 3.21 -10.15
N GLN A 142 -11.55 4.25 -10.96
CA GLN A 142 -11.54 5.62 -10.47
C GLN A 142 -12.74 5.89 -9.56
N GLN A 143 -13.91 5.31 -9.86
CA GLN A 143 -15.07 5.44 -8.99
C GLN A 143 -14.80 4.85 -7.60
N LEU A 144 -14.17 3.67 -7.53
CA LEU A 144 -13.79 3.05 -6.26
C LEU A 144 -12.82 3.93 -5.46
N ILE A 145 -11.80 4.49 -6.11
CA ILE A 145 -10.82 5.39 -5.49
C ILE A 145 -11.48 6.68 -4.98
N ASN A 146 -12.41 7.25 -5.75
CA ASN A 146 -13.15 8.44 -5.32
C ASN A 146 -13.99 8.14 -4.07
N ASN A 147 -14.67 7.00 -4.01
CA ASN A 147 -15.45 6.61 -2.85
C ASN A 147 -14.57 6.43 -1.60
N GLN A 148 -13.38 5.85 -1.76
CA GLN A 148 -12.42 5.67 -0.66
C GLN A 148 -11.87 6.99 -0.09
N THR A 149 -11.72 8.03 -0.92
CA THR A 149 -11.09 9.31 -0.53
C THR A 149 -12.08 10.44 -0.27
N SER A 150 -13.38 10.24 -0.53
CA SER A 150 -14.44 11.26 -0.41
C SER A 150 -14.87 11.63 1.02
N THR A 151 -14.28 11.03 2.05
CA THR A 151 -14.57 11.37 3.45
C THR A 151 -13.92 12.68 3.86
N SER A 152 -14.70 13.57 4.50
CA SER A 152 -14.27 14.90 4.94
C SER A 152 -12.94 14.87 5.70
N ILE A 153 -12.03 15.77 5.32
CA ILE A 153 -10.77 16.06 6.03
C ILE A 153 -11.14 16.62 7.40
N THR A 154 -11.08 15.79 8.42
CA THR A 154 -11.06 16.20 9.82
C THR A 154 -9.61 16.15 10.28
N ASN A 155 -9.11 17.16 11.00
CA ASN A 155 -7.75 17.15 11.58
C ASN A 155 -7.62 16.17 12.78
N GLU A 156 -8.54 15.21 12.91
CA GLU A 156 -8.59 14.22 13.97
C GLU A 156 -8.42 12.84 13.34
N PHE A 157 -7.60 12.00 13.98
CA PHE A 157 -7.36 10.63 13.55
C PHE A 157 -8.66 9.82 13.63
N ASP A 158 -8.99 9.13 12.54
CA ASP A 158 -10.23 8.35 12.43
C ASP A 158 -9.90 6.88 12.14
N PHE A 159 -10.18 6.00 13.10
CA PHE A 159 -9.93 4.55 12.96
C PHE A 159 -10.84 3.88 11.93
N ASP A 160 -11.92 4.55 11.50
CA ASP A 160 -12.86 4.04 10.49
C ASP A 160 -12.52 4.52 9.06
N LYS A 161 -11.37 5.18 8.88
CA LYS A 161 -10.87 5.67 7.59
C LYS A 161 -9.41 5.32 7.37
N TYR A 162 -8.96 5.48 6.13
CA TYR A 162 -7.54 5.51 5.83
C TYR A 162 -6.97 6.89 6.18
N ASN A 163 -5.77 6.91 6.76
CA ASN A 163 -5.15 8.12 7.28
C ASN A 163 -3.83 8.37 6.54
N SER A 164 -3.49 9.63 6.27
CA SER A 164 -2.20 10.04 5.73
C SER A 164 -1.05 9.65 6.65
N TYR A 165 0.18 9.64 6.11
CA TYR A 165 1.37 9.34 6.90
C TYR A 165 1.54 10.32 8.08
N GLU A 166 1.22 11.59 7.87
CA GLU A 166 1.28 12.64 8.89
C GLU A 166 0.29 12.37 10.04
N GLU A 167 -0.95 11.97 9.70
CA GLU A 167 -1.97 11.58 10.70
C GLU A 167 -1.56 10.32 11.46
N ILE A 168 -1.00 9.31 10.77
CA ILE A 168 -0.47 8.09 11.39
C ILE A 168 0.62 8.43 12.40
N ASN A 169 1.60 9.26 12.02
CA ASN A 169 2.67 9.67 12.93
C ASN A 169 2.17 10.49 14.11
N ALA A 170 1.21 11.39 13.88
CA ALA A 170 0.57 12.15 14.95
C ALA A 170 -0.11 11.21 15.96
N GLN A 171 -0.81 10.17 15.47
CA GLN A 171 -1.45 9.17 16.32
C GLN A 171 -0.44 8.30 17.09
N LEU A 172 0.67 7.89 16.47
CA LEU A 172 1.73 7.16 17.17
C LEU A 172 2.33 7.99 18.30
N LYS A 173 2.53 9.29 18.06
CA LYS A 173 2.97 10.22 19.10
C LYS A 173 1.92 10.39 20.19
N GLU A 174 0.65 10.50 19.84
CA GLU A 174 -0.44 10.58 20.82
C GLU A 174 -0.50 9.34 21.71
N PHE A 175 -0.36 8.14 21.14
CA PHE A 175 -0.23 6.92 21.93
C PHE A 175 0.95 6.97 22.89
N ALA A 176 2.12 7.41 22.40
CA ALA A 176 3.32 7.54 23.22
C ALA A 176 3.15 8.55 24.38
N ASP A 177 2.51 9.68 24.10
CA ASP A 177 2.29 10.76 25.08
C ASP A 177 1.22 10.37 26.12
N LYS A 178 0.17 9.65 25.72
CA LYS A 178 -0.95 9.23 26.58
C LYS A 178 -0.63 7.99 27.42
N TYR A 179 0.11 7.03 26.87
CA TYR A 179 0.40 5.72 27.49
C TYR A 179 1.90 5.55 27.78
N GLN A 180 2.57 6.58 28.31
CA GLN A 180 4.02 6.63 28.51
C GLN A 180 4.63 5.43 29.25
N SER A 181 3.89 4.78 30.17
CA SER A 181 4.37 3.59 30.89
C SER A 181 4.27 2.29 30.09
N LEU A 182 3.49 2.27 29.02
CA LEU A 182 3.21 1.10 28.18
C LEU A 182 3.83 1.22 26.78
N THR A 183 4.31 2.40 26.40
CA THR A 183 4.75 2.66 25.03
C THR A 183 6.13 3.26 24.93
N THR A 184 6.83 2.98 23.84
CA THR A 184 8.07 3.68 23.47
C THR A 184 8.06 3.92 21.96
N LEU A 185 8.08 5.18 21.54
CA LEU A 185 8.22 5.53 20.13
C LEU A 185 9.68 5.40 19.71
N ILE A 186 9.92 4.72 18.58
CA ILE A 186 11.24 4.32 18.13
C ILE A 186 11.41 4.78 16.68
N LYS A 187 12.43 5.59 16.42
CA LYS A 187 12.86 5.89 15.06
C LYS A 187 13.80 4.79 14.58
N ILE A 188 13.40 4.01 13.57
CA ILE A 188 14.22 2.91 13.03
C ILE A 188 15.12 3.36 11.87
N GLY A 189 14.79 4.49 11.23
CA GLY A 189 15.54 4.99 10.10
C GLY A 189 14.92 6.23 9.45
N ALA A 190 15.34 6.51 8.23
CA ALA A 190 14.74 7.50 7.34
C ALA A 190 14.65 6.93 5.92
N SER A 191 13.60 7.30 5.20
CA SER A 191 13.33 6.90 3.82
C SER A 191 14.24 7.60 2.82
N HIS A 192 14.15 7.21 1.54
CA HIS A 192 14.93 7.81 0.46
C HIS A 192 14.72 9.34 0.35
N GLU A 193 13.48 9.80 0.48
CA GLU A 193 13.10 11.22 0.47
C GLU A 193 13.20 11.87 1.87
N SER A 194 13.96 11.25 2.80
CA SER A 194 14.30 11.79 4.13
C SER A 194 13.11 11.94 5.09
N ARG A 195 12.10 11.06 5.01
CA ARG A 195 11.03 10.96 6.01
C ARG A 195 11.38 9.92 7.06
N ASP A 196 11.10 10.22 8.31
CA ASP A 196 11.46 9.32 9.41
C ASP A 196 10.61 8.04 9.39
N ILE A 197 11.20 6.91 9.76
CA ILE A 197 10.46 5.65 9.83
C ILE A 197 10.27 5.32 11.31
N TYR A 198 9.02 5.28 11.77
CA TYR A 198 8.67 5.11 13.17
C TYR A 198 8.02 3.76 13.44
N ALA A 199 8.55 3.06 14.45
CA ALA A 199 7.90 1.96 15.12
C ALA A 199 7.46 2.39 16.53
N ILE A 200 6.52 1.66 17.12
CA ILE A 200 6.12 1.82 18.53
C ILE A 200 6.22 0.47 19.25
N ARG A 201 6.95 0.44 20.37
CA ARG A 201 6.89 -0.67 21.33
C ARG A 201 5.65 -0.48 22.19
N VAL A 202 4.87 -1.53 22.40
CA VAL A 202 3.68 -1.59 23.25
C VAL A 202 3.82 -2.78 24.20
N GLY A 203 3.82 -2.54 25.51
CA GLY A 203 3.96 -3.57 26.54
C GLY A 203 4.26 -2.97 27.90
N ASN A 204 3.89 -3.68 28.97
CA ASN A 204 4.18 -3.23 30.33
C ASN A 204 5.69 -3.32 30.65
N SER A 205 6.10 -2.64 31.72
CA SER A 205 7.47 -2.66 32.24
C SER A 205 7.95 -4.08 32.53
N GLY A 206 9.16 -4.39 32.11
CA GLY A 206 9.79 -5.70 32.30
C GLY A 206 11.11 -5.76 31.56
N THR A 207 11.99 -6.67 31.98
CA THR A 207 13.30 -6.90 31.35
C THR A 207 13.28 -8.20 30.57
N ASP A 208 13.87 -8.21 29.38
CA ASP A 208 14.04 -9.40 28.54
C ASP A 208 12.75 -10.18 28.22
N LYS A 209 11.62 -9.48 28.12
CA LYS A 209 10.35 -10.05 27.67
C LYS A 209 10.47 -10.57 26.23
N PRO A 210 9.88 -11.73 25.90
CA PRO A 210 9.72 -12.13 24.50
C PRO A 210 8.90 -11.07 23.76
N ALA A 211 9.21 -10.89 22.47
CA ALA A 211 8.57 -9.87 21.65
C ALA A 211 7.99 -10.41 20.35
N ILE A 212 6.93 -9.77 19.88
CA ILE A 212 6.36 -9.99 18.55
C ILE A 212 6.56 -8.70 17.74
N PHE A 213 7.16 -8.82 16.56
CA PHE A 213 7.34 -7.70 15.65
C PHE A 213 6.31 -7.78 14.52
N LEU A 214 5.51 -6.73 14.38
CA LEU A 214 4.51 -6.59 13.33
C LEU A 214 4.94 -5.47 12.39
N GLU A 215 5.26 -5.86 11.17
CA GLU A 215 5.67 -5.00 10.08
C GLU A 215 4.50 -4.82 9.11
N GLY A 216 4.34 -3.62 8.57
CA GLY A 216 3.25 -3.34 7.66
C GLY A 216 3.54 -2.25 6.65
N GLN A 217 2.72 -2.26 5.59
CA GLN A 217 2.72 -1.25 4.53
C GLN A 217 4.07 -1.14 3.81
N ILE A 218 4.80 -2.26 3.69
CA ILE A 218 5.98 -2.33 2.84
C ILE A 218 5.62 -2.08 1.36
N HIS A 219 4.44 -2.51 0.92
CA HIS A 219 3.85 -2.05 -0.33
C HIS A 219 2.86 -0.93 -0.05
N SER A 220 3.04 0.18 -0.76
CA SER A 220 2.38 1.43 -0.40
C SER A 220 0.88 1.48 -0.71
N ARG A 221 0.39 0.74 -1.72
CA ARG A 221 -1.04 0.69 -2.10
C ARG A 221 -1.94 -0.10 -1.14
N GLU A 222 -1.37 -0.88 -0.23
CA GLU A 222 -2.07 -1.86 0.63
C GLU A 222 -2.67 -1.21 1.90
N TRP A 223 -3.43 -0.12 1.75
CA TRP A 223 -3.79 0.82 2.85
C TRP A 223 -4.46 0.20 4.09
N ILE A 224 -5.10 -0.97 3.98
CA ILE A 224 -5.71 -1.68 5.12
C ILE A 224 -4.68 -2.14 6.15
N VAL A 225 -3.43 -2.31 5.72
CA VAL A 225 -2.37 -2.80 6.59
C VAL A 225 -2.06 -1.80 7.71
N SER A 226 -1.71 -0.56 7.40
CA SER A 226 -1.43 0.45 8.44
C SER A 226 -2.64 0.70 9.33
N ALA A 227 -3.85 0.76 8.76
CA ALA A 227 -5.09 0.93 9.52
C ALA A 227 -5.29 -0.20 10.54
N THR A 228 -5.05 -1.45 10.14
CA THR A 228 -5.16 -2.64 11.01
C THR A 228 -4.14 -2.61 12.13
N LEU A 229 -2.88 -2.27 11.84
CA LEU A 229 -1.84 -2.19 12.88
C LEU A 229 -2.12 -1.09 13.90
N LEU A 230 -2.62 0.07 13.46
CA LEU A 230 -3.04 1.16 14.35
C LEU A 230 -4.22 0.76 15.24
N TYR A 231 -5.20 0.03 14.68
CA TYR A 231 -6.30 -0.52 15.46
C TYR A 231 -5.81 -1.52 16.51
N ASN A 232 -4.85 -2.39 16.17
CA ASN A 232 -4.25 -3.33 17.12
C ASN A 232 -3.53 -2.61 18.27
N ILE A 233 -2.80 -1.53 17.98
CA ILE A 233 -2.17 -0.69 19.01
C ILE A 233 -3.24 -0.12 19.96
N LYS A 234 -4.30 0.49 19.40
CA LYS A 234 -5.43 1.02 20.19
C LYS A 234 -6.06 -0.06 21.07
N PHE A 235 -6.33 -1.23 20.49
CA PHE A 235 -6.97 -2.35 21.17
C PHE A 235 -6.15 -2.83 22.38
N LEU A 236 -4.83 -2.97 22.22
CA LEU A 236 -3.93 -3.35 23.33
C LEU A 236 -3.91 -2.26 24.42
N LEU A 237 -3.76 -0.99 24.05
CA LEU A 237 -3.65 0.12 25.00
C LEU A 237 -4.93 0.39 25.78
N GLU A 238 -6.10 0.28 25.14
CA GLU A 238 -7.40 0.45 25.79
C GLU A 238 -7.81 -0.77 26.64
N GLY A 239 -7.34 -1.96 26.25
CA GLY A 239 -7.60 -3.22 26.94
C GLY A 239 -6.70 -3.47 28.17
N TYR A 240 -5.56 -2.80 28.28
CA TYR A 240 -4.65 -2.98 29.41
C TYR A 240 -5.25 -2.40 30.71
N GLY A 241 -5.32 -3.23 31.76
CA GLY A 241 -5.93 -2.90 33.04
C GLY A 241 -7.45 -2.97 33.06
N THR A 242 -8.10 -3.23 31.93
CA THR A 242 -9.55 -3.39 31.80
C THR A 242 -9.95 -4.83 31.44
N GLU A 243 -9.18 -5.48 30.57
CA GLU A 243 -9.35 -6.88 30.21
C GLU A 243 -8.19 -7.75 30.73
N ASP A 244 -8.51 -8.75 31.55
CA ASP A 244 -7.52 -9.65 32.17
C ASP A 244 -6.61 -10.33 31.12
N ARG A 245 -7.18 -10.71 29.98
CA ARG A 245 -6.43 -11.38 28.90
C ARG A 245 -5.41 -10.44 28.25
N ILE A 246 -5.79 -9.20 27.97
CA ILE A 246 -4.90 -8.21 27.34
C ILE A 246 -3.83 -7.78 28.35
N THR A 247 -4.23 -7.57 29.61
CA THR A 247 -3.30 -7.24 30.70
C THR A 247 -2.23 -8.30 30.85
N LYS A 248 -2.62 -9.57 30.98
CA LYS A 248 -1.67 -10.68 31.07
C LYS A 248 -0.76 -10.76 29.84
N LEU A 249 -1.33 -10.59 28.65
CA LEU A 249 -0.56 -10.63 27.41
C LEU A 249 0.52 -9.53 27.37
N MET A 250 0.16 -8.30 27.73
CA MET A 250 1.09 -7.17 27.76
C MET A 250 2.06 -7.19 28.94
N ASP A 251 1.75 -7.92 30.02
CA ASP A 251 2.69 -8.18 31.12
C ASP A 251 3.78 -9.18 30.71
N GLU A 252 3.44 -10.17 29.87
CA GLU A 252 4.34 -11.25 29.47
C GLU A 252 5.09 -10.97 28.15
N VAL A 253 4.49 -10.20 27.23
CA VAL A 253 4.99 -10.00 25.86
C VAL A 253 5.11 -8.51 25.52
N ASP A 254 6.15 -8.17 24.76
CA ASP A 254 6.25 -6.87 24.09
C ASP A 254 5.82 -6.96 22.62
N PHE A 255 5.10 -5.95 22.14
CA PHE A 255 4.73 -5.83 20.73
C PHE A 255 5.46 -4.66 20.11
N TYR A 256 6.13 -4.88 18.99
CA TYR A 256 6.66 -3.81 18.17
C TYR A 256 5.77 -3.68 16.94
N PHE A 257 5.21 -2.50 16.72
CA PHE A 257 4.43 -2.19 15.53
C PHE A 257 5.21 -1.20 14.67
N LEU A 258 5.42 -1.54 13.41
CA LEU A 258 5.91 -0.66 12.36
C LEU A 258 4.78 -0.46 11.34
N PRO A 259 3.92 0.57 11.49
CA PRO A 259 2.73 0.70 10.66
C PRO A 259 3.02 1.06 9.21
N VAL A 260 4.11 1.79 8.95
CA VAL A 260 4.50 2.26 7.62
C VAL A 260 5.99 2.04 7.38
N THR A 261 6.36 0.93 6.73
CA THR A 261 7.75 0.67 6.32
C THR A 261 8.15 1.49 5.09
N ASN A 262 7.33 1.48 4.03
CA ASN A 262 7.60 2.21 2.79
C ASN A 262 6.92 3.59 2.82
N VAL A 263 7.53 4.51 3.57
CA VAL A 263 6.97 5.84 3.85
C VAL A 263 6.80 6.68 2.58
N ASP A 264 7.81 6.73 1.72
CA ASP A 264 7.75 7.57 0.52
C ASP A 264 6.73 7.05 -0.49
N GLY A 265 6.68 5.73 -0.68
CA GLY A 265 5.66 5.10 -1.50
C GLY A 265 4.27 5.42 -0.95
N TYR A 266 4.08 5.31 0.37
CA TYR A 266 2.78 5.58 1.00
C TYR A 266 2.34 7.02 0.75
N VAL A 267 3.19 8.00 1.02
CA VAL A 267 2.90 9.42 0.72
C VAL A 267 2.61 9.63 -0.78
N TYR A 268 3.32 8.93 -1.67
CA TYR A 268 3.08 9.00 -3.11
C TYR A 268 1.69 8.47 -3.50
N THR A 269 1.14 7.49 -2.78
CA THR A 269 -0.23 7.00 -3.00
C THR A 269 -1.32 8.00 -2.63
N TRP A 270 -1.05 8.88 -1.68
CA TRP A 270 -1.96 9.96 -1.28
C TRP A 270 -1.89 11.17 -2.21
N THR A 271 -0.72 11.44 -2.78
CA THR A 271 -0.45 12.69 -3.50
C THR A 271 -0.43 12.56 -5.01
N THR A 272 -0.07 11.38 -5.55
CA THR A 272 0.22 11.25 -6.99
C THR A 272 -0.37 10.00 -7.62
N ASN A 273 -0.12 8.79 -7.10
CA ASN A 273 -0.56 7.55 -7.72
C ASN A 273 -1.02 6.54 -6.66
N ARG A 274 -2.35 6.43 -6.48
CA ARG A 274 -2.98 5.54 -5.50
C ARG A 274 -2.53 4.08 -5.59
N LEU A 275 -2.15 3.60 -6.76
CA LEU A 275 -1.77 2.20 -7.00
C LEU A 275 -0.26 1.96 -6.98
N TRP A 276 0.53 2.96 -6.59
CA TRP A 276 1.97 2.78 -6.42
C TRP A 276 2.27 1.72 -5.36
N ARG A 277 3.24 0.85 -5.66
CA ARG A 277 3.63 -0.28 -4.81
C ARG A 277 5.01 -0.10 -4.20
N LYS A 278 5.97 0.25 -5.05
CA LYS A 278 7.42 0.26 -4.79
C LYS A 278 7.87 1.38 -3.85
N THR A 279 9.15 1.41 -3.51
CA THR A 279 9.82 2.58 -2.91
C THR A 279 9.83 3.77 -3.89
N ARG A 280 10.50 4.88 -3.51
CA ARG A 280 10.66 6.08 -4.36
C ARG A 280 12.12 6.40 -4.73
N SER A 281 13.01 5.42 -4.61
CA SER A 281 14.41 5.55 -5.04
C SER A 281 14.56 5.74 -6.56
N GLY A 282 15.70 6.28 -6.98
CA GLY A 282 16.07 6.44 -8.40
C GLY A 282 15.90 7.87 -8.94
N PRO A 283 15.70 8.04 -10.27
CA PRO A 283 15.32 6.99 -11.23
C PRO A 283 16.50 6.14 -11.70
N ILE A 284 16.22 4.89 -12.09
CA ILE A 284 17.10 3.98 -12.84
C ILE A 284 16.40 3.68 -14.17
N ASP A 285 17.08 3.95 -15.29
CA ASP A 285 16.51 3.82 -16.65
C ASP A 285 15.15 4.52 -16.84
N GLY A 286 14.98 5.67 -16.18
CA GLY A 286 13.76 6.47 -16.22
C GLY A 286 12.60 5.94 -15.38
N CYS A 287 12.81 4.85 -14.63
CA CYS A 287 11.82 4.26 -13.73
C CYS A 287 12.23 4.44 -12.26
N TYR A 288 11.24 4.61 -11.39
CA TYR A 288 11.45 4.84 -9.96
C TYR A 288 11.08 3.60 -9.15
N GLY A 289 11.77 3.45 -8.02
CA GLY A 289 11.44 2.52 -6.97
C GLY A 289 11.87 1.08 -7.23
N VAL A 290 12.11 0.39 -6.13
CA VAL A 290 12.37 -1.04 -6.01
C VAL A 290 11.19 -1.67 -5.27
N ASP A 291 10.87 -2.94 -5.57
CA ASP A 291 9.95 -3.71 -4.73
C ASP A 291 10.67 -4.04 -3.41
N PRO A 292 10.27 -3.40 -2.28
CA PRO A 292 10.97 -3.61 -1.02
C PRO A 292 10.84 -5.05 -0.51
N ASN A 293 9.82 -5.81 -0.94
CA ASN A 293 9.67 -7.22 -0.58
C ASN A 293 10.36 -8.18 -1.58
N ARG A 294 11.27 -7.65 -2.41
CA ARG A 294 12.24 -8.40 -3.23
C ARG A 294 13.68 -7.95 -2.97
N ASN A 295 13.89 -7.06 -2.00
CA ASN A 295 15.16 -6.39 -1.75
C ASN A 295 15.91 -6.94 -0.51
N TRP A 296 15.47 -8.07 0.04
CA TRP A 296 16.11 -8.72 1.19
C TRP A 296 17.32 -9.56 0.76
N ASP A 297 18.31 -9.72 1.64
CA ASP A 297 19.46 -10.63 1.44
C ASP A 297 19.11 -12.08 1.81
N ASP A 298 18.03 -12.58 1.23
CA ASP A 298 17.59 -13.98 1.31
C ASP A 298 17.16 -14.37 -0.11
N HIS A 299 17.98 -15.15 -0.80
CA HIS A 299 17.74 -15.53 -2.20
C HIS A 299 17.51 -14.31 -3.13
N PHE A 300 18.33 -13.27 -2.97
CA PHE A 300 18.23 -12.03 -3.74
C PHE A 300 18.42 -12.27 -5.24
N GLY A 301 17.45 -11.83 -6.05
CA GLY A 301 17.49 -11.96 -7.51
C GLY A 301 17.10 -13.35 -8.04
N ASP A 302 16.72 -14.29 -7.17
CA ASP A 302 16.20 -15.58 -7.58
C ASP A 302 14.80 -15.46 -8.27
N PRO A 303 14.32 -16.52 -8.95
CA PRO A 303 13.02 -16.50 -9.61
C PRO A 303 11.88 -16.03 -8.70
N GLY A 304 11.02 -15.16 -9.23
CA GLY A 304 9.96 -14.48 -8.47
C GLY A 304 10.21 -12.98 -8.28
N ALA A 305 11.35 -12.47 -8.74
CA ALA A 305 11.68 -11.06 -8.88
C ALA A 305 12.08 -10.72 -10.33
N SER A 306 12.22 -9.42 -10.63
CA SER A 306 12.60 -8.92 -11.96
C SER A 306 13.86 -8.06 -11.90
N ASP A 307 14.74 -8.18 -12.89
CA ASP A 307 15.89 -7.28 -13.11
C ASP A 307 15.50 -5.93 -13.77
N ASN A 308 14.31 -5.84 -14.38
CA ASN A 308 13.85 -4.65 -15.08
C ASN A 308 13.44 -3.54 -14.08
N PRO A 309 14.09 -2.34 -14.06
CA PRO A 309 13.77 -1.24 -13.15
C PRO A 309 12.32 -0.73 -13.23
N CYS A 310 11.66 -0.95 -14.38
CA CYS A 310 10.28 -0.55 -14.60
C CYS A 310 9.24 -1.58 -14.13
N SER A 311 9.67 -2.78 -13.73
CA SER A 311 8.78 -3.81 -13.16
C SER A 311 8.32 -3.42 -11.76
N ASP A 312 7.09 -3.81 -11.41
CA ASP A 312 6.55 -3.70 -10.06
C ASP A 312 7.21 -4.67 -9.07
N THR A 313 7.91 -5.71 -9.57
CA THR A 313 8.67 -6.70 -8.79
C THR A 313 10.19 -6.52 -8.96
N TYR A 314 10.64 -5.33 -9.36
CA TYR A 314 12.07 -5.02 -9.50
C TYR A 314 12.80 -5.24 -8.16
N HIS A 315 13.78 -6.15 -8.09
CA HIS A 315 14.49 -6.44 -6.84
C HIS A 315 15.51 -5.37 -6.43
N GLY A 316 15.87 -4.45 -7.33
CA GLY A 316 16.88 -3.44 -7.06
C GLY A 316 18.27 -3.85 -7.55
N PRO A 317 19.25 -2.93 -7.52
CA PRO A 317 20.60 -3.19 -8.00
C PRO A 317 21.43 -4.13 -7.11
N SER A 318 21.03 -4.30 -5.84
CA SER A 318 21.66 -5.21 -4.87
C SER A 318 20.72 -5.46 -3.69
N ALA A 319 20.92 -6.53 -2.93
CA ALA A 319 20.23 -6.72 -1.66
C ALA A 319 20.46 -5.51 -0.73
N PHE A 320 19.41 -5.13 0.00
CA PHE A 320 19.38 -3.95 0.87
C PHE A 320 19.81 -2.64 0.17
N SER A 321 19.53 -2.50 -1.12
CA SER A 321 19.74 -1.23 -1.83
C SER A 321 18.82 -0.13 -1.30
N GLU A 322 17.63 -0.49 -0.83
CA GLU A 322 16.65 0.46 -0.32
C GLU A 322 16.97 0.81 1.14
N VAL A 323 16.95 2.11 1.45
CA VAL A 323 17.27 2.58 2.80
C VAL A 323 16.23 2.11 3.82
N GLU A 324 14.98 1.93 3.39
CA GLU A 324 13.87 1.42 4.20
C GLU A 324 14.11 -0.02 4.65
N THR A 325 14.43 -0.94 3.73
CA THR A 325 14.71 -2.35 4.03
C THR A 325 16.00 -2.50 4.82
N LYS A 326 17.03 -1.72 4.46
CA LYS A 326 18.31 -1.70 5.17
C LYS A 326 18.17 -1.21 6.61
N SER A 327 17.45 -0.12 6.85
CA SER A 327 17.20 0.41 8.19
C SER A 327 16.42 -0.58 9.05
N LEU A 328 15.39 -1.21 8.49
CA LEU A 328 14.62 -2.23 9.20
C LEU A 328 15.47 -3.45 9.55
N SER A 329 16.24 -3.98 8.60
CA SER A 329 17.16 -5.10 8.83
C SER A 329 18.18 -4.80 9.93
N ASN A 330 18.87 -3.65 9.84
CA ASN A 330 19.83 -3.22 10.86
C ASN A 330 19.18 -3.11 12.23
N TRP A 331 18.00 -2.48 12.32
CA TRP A 331 17.31 -2.31 13.59
C TRP A 331 16.93 -3.65 14.21
N VAL A 332 16.42 -4.60 13.42
CA VAL A 332 16.05 -5.95 13.90
C VAL A 332 17.28 -6.73 14.33
N LEU A 333 18.40 -6.66 13.60
CA LEU A 333 19.63 -7.36 13.99
C LEU A 333 20.24 -6.78 15.29
N GLU A 334 20.16 -5.47 15.48
CA GLU A 334 20.71 -4.80 16.66
C GLU A 334 19.82 -4.94 17.91
N ASN A 335 18.50 -4.92 17.74
CA ASN A 335 17.54 -4.80 18.86
C ASN A 335 16.64 -6.04 19.02
N GLY A 336 16.63 -6.94 18.03
CA GLY A 336 15.66 -8.02 17.91
C GLY A 336 15.98 -9.30 18.68
N LYS A 337 16.98 -9.31 19.58
CA LYS A 337 17.40 -10.50 20.35
C LYS A 337 16.23 -11.23 21.05
N ASN A 338 15.19 -10.49 21.43
CA ASN A 338 14.03 -10.99 22.14
C ASN A 338 12.81 -11.22 21.24
N ILE A 339 12.88 -10.88 19.94
CA ILE A 339 11.81 -11.14 18.99
C ILE A 339 11.70 -12.65 18.78
N LYS A 340 10.51 -13.20 19.04
CA LYS A 340 10.18 -14.63 18.90
C LYS A 340 9.23 -14.90 17.74
N ALA A 341 8.54 -13.87 17.26
CA ALA A 341 7.72 -13.95 16.05
C ALA A 341 7.84 -12.65 15.25
N TYR A 342 7.88 -12.78 13.93
CA TYR A 342 7.89 -11.67 12.98
C TYR A 342 6.73 -11.84 12.01
N LEU A 343 5.86 -10.84 11.93
CA LEU A 343 4.65 -10.85 11.11
C LEU A 343 4.74 -9.69 10.11
N ALA A 344 5.03 -10.01 8.85
CA ALA A 344 4.92 -9.08 7.73
C ALA A 344 3.48 -9.07 7.22
N VAL A 345 2.75 -7.98 7.44
CA VAL A 345 1.33 -7.88 7.12
C VAL A 345 1.14 -7.24 5.74
N HIS A 346 0.34 -7.91 4.91
CA HIS A 346 0.08 -7.53 3.52
C HIS A 346 -1.41 -7.57 3.19
N SER A 347 -1.78 -6.99 2.05
CA SER A 347 -3.09 -7.18 1.44
C SER A 347 -3.03 -7.24 -0.09
N TYR A 348 -3.96 -7.90 -0.78
CA TYR A 348 -5.11 -8.68 -0.31
C TYR A 348 -4.88 -10.16 -0.68
N SER A 349 -5.70 -11.06 -0.12
CA SER A 349 -5.96 -12.44 -0.59
C SER A 349 -6.47 -13.35 0.53
N GLU A 350 -6.56 -12.86 1.78
CA GLU A 350 -6.99 -13.66 2.94
C GLU A 350 -6.11 -14.91 3.15
N MET A 351 -4.79 -14.71 3.18
CA MET A 351 -3.82 -15.80 3.31
C MET A 351 -3.01 -15.65 4.61
N TRP A 352 -2.75 -16.78 5.25
CA TRP A 352 -1.69 -16.95 6.24
C TRP A 352 -0.56 -17.72 5.56
N MET A 353 0.66 -17.21 5.64
CA MET A 353 1.82 -17.78 4.96
C MET A 353 3.00 -17.85 5.92
N SER A 354 3.67 -19.00 5.91
CA SER A 354 4.98 -19.21 6.52
C SER A 354 6.07 -19.23 5.45
N PRO A 355 7.34 -19.12 5.84
CA PRO A 355 8.44 -19.49 4.95
C PRO A 355 8.27 -20.92 4.39
N TYR A 356 8.89 -21.26 3.25
CA TYR A 356 9.67 -20.36 2.38
C TYR A 356 8.83 -19.82 1.22
N GLY A 357 9.21 -18.65 0.70
CA GLY A 357 8.62 -18.08 -0.53
C GLY A 357 9.41 -18.37 -1.81
N TRP A 358 10.71 -18.68 -1.70
CA TRP A 358 11.62 -18.84 -2.83
C TRP A 358 11.76 -20.31 -3.31
N THR A 359 11.36 -21.28 -2.48
CA THR A 359 11.41 -22.72 -2.76
C THR A 359 10.10 -23.41 -2.41
N SER A 360 9.88 -24.60 -2.95
CA SER A 360 8.79 -25.51 -2.56
C SER A 360 9.09 -26.33 -1.30
N ASP A 361 10.33 -26.28 -0.81
CA ASP A 361 10.70 -26.98 0.42
C ASP A 361 10.02 -26.36 1.64
N LEU A 362 9.63 -27.20 2.60
CA LEU A 362 9.02 -26.76 3.85
C LEU A 362 10.11 -26.40 4.88
N PRO A 363 9.89 -25.39 5.72
CA PRO A 363 10.80 -25.10 6.83
C PRO A 363 10.77 -26.26 7.84
N PRO A 364 11.86 -26.47 8.62
CA PRO A 364 11.93 -27.54 9.60
C PRO A 364 10.77 -27.53 10.62
N ASP A 365 10.29 -26.33 10.97
CA ASP A 365 9.25 -26.10 11.98
C ASP A 365 7.87 -25.83 11.34
N TYR A 366 7.62 -26.30 10.11
CA TYR A 366 6.36 -26.04 9.39
C TYR A 366 5.12 -26.55 10.14
N GLU A 367 5.20 -27.73 10.76
CA GLU A 367 4.07 -28.33 11.50
C GLU A 367 3.61 -27.49 12.70
N ASP A 368 4.49 -26.63 13.25
CA ASP A 368 4.15 -25.74 14.36
C ASP A 368 3.49 -24.42 13.90
N GLN A 369 3.45 -24.17 12.59
CA GLN A 369 3.03 -22.90 11.97
C GLN A 369 1.72 -22.98 11.18
N ASP A 370 1.21 -24.19 10.92
CA ASP A 370 0.01 -24.50 10.11
C ASP A 370 -1.29 -24.65 10.93
#